data_AF-A0A0S2CGB2-F1
#
_entry.id   AF-A0A0S2CGB2-F1
#
_cell.length_a   1.000
_cell.length_b   1.000
_cell.length_c   1.000
_cell.angle_alpha   90.00
_cell.angle_beta   90.00
_cell.angle_gamma   90.00
#
_symmetry.space_group_name_H-M   'P 1'
#
loop_
_entity.id
_entity.type
_entity.pdbx_description
1 polymer ?
#
loop_
_entity_poly.entity_id
_entity_poly.type
_entity_poly.pdbx_seq_one_letter_code
_entity_poly.pdbx_strand_id
1 'polypeptide(L)'
;MKEFGVMLSQKDSVLCTFLQDKITSVKNINFEREKLNHNELQQVNKDLIFLLEKAKNSNNQLKLKINNISFMYNFIKHYGTAKSRIHNHLSYKLGQALIENSKSILGYIRMPYVLSYIKDKHKFEQKAYEEKIKENPNLVLPPLESYPDYKEALKEKECLTYKLGEALIKADKTWYKGGYIKLLFEIRNLKREFKNKKEKK
;
A
#
# COMPACT_ATOMS: atom_id res chain seq x y z
N MET A 1 17.70 58.58 82.27
CA MET A 1 18.62 58.22 81.16
C MET A 1 18.78 56.70 80.95
N LYS A 2 18.89 55.87 82.00
CA LYS A 2 19.01 54.38 81.86
C LYS A 2 17.82 53.69 81.20
N GLU A 3 16.57 54.07 81.51
CA GLU A 3 15.36 53.41 80.97
C GLU A 3 15.12 53.69 79.47
N PHE A 4 15.49 54.88 78.98
CA PHE A 4 15.38 55.23 77.56
C PHE A 4 16.34 54.41 76.68
N GLY A 5 17.55 54.13 77.17
CA GLY A 5 18.53 53.27 76.48
C GLY A 5 18.11 51.81 76.42
N VAL A 6 17.43 51.30 77.45
CA VAL A 6 16.87 49.93 77.47
C VAL A 6 15.72 49.80 76.49
N MET A 7 14.82 50.78 76.42
CA MET A 7 13.73 50.79 75.43
C MET A 7 14.20 50.91 73.98
N LEU A 8 15.25 51.69 73.72
CA LEU A 8 15.89 51.78 72.39
C LEU A 8 16.53 50.42 72.01
N SER A 9 17.32 49.83 72.92
CA SER A 9 17.95 48.52 72.71
C SER A 9 16.94 47.38 72.48
N GLN A 10 15.79 47.40 73.16
CA GLN A 10 14.75 46.38 73.01
C GLN A 10 13.97 46.53 71.69
N LYS A 11 13.71 47.77 71.25
CA LYS A 11 13.14 48.03 69.92
C LYS A 11 14.10 47.63 68.80
N ASP A 12 15.39 47.87 68.96
CA ASP A 12 16.42 47.46 67.99
C ASP A 12 16.54 45.93 67.91
N SER A 13 16.42 45.22 69.05
CA SER A 13 16.41 43.75 69.07
C SER A 13 15.20 43.15 68.35
N VAL A 14 14.00 43.71 68.56
CA VAL A 14 12.76 43.26 67.89
C VAL A 14 12.80 43.53 66.39
N LEU A 15 13.36 44.68 65.99
CA LEU A 15 13.58 45.00 64.58
C LEU A 15 14.59 44.04 63.95
N CYS A 16 15.68 43.73 64.64
CA CYS A 16 16.67 42.74 64.19
C CYS A 16 16.08 41.33 64.01
N THR A 17 15.28 40.84 64.95
CA THR A 17 14.61 39.53 64.80
C THR A 17 13.62 39.53 63.64
N PHE A 18 12.84 40.60 63.48
CA PHE A 18 11.90 40.73 62.36
C PHE A 18 12.63 40.76 61.00
N LEU A 19 13.74 41.49 60.90
CA LEU A 19 14.57 41.52 59.69
C LEU A 19 15.17 40.14 59.40
N GLN A 20 15.64 39.41 60.42
CA GLN A 20 16.20 38.07 60.28
C GLN A 20 15.15 37.06 59.80
N ASP A 21 13.92 37.15 60.30
CA ASP A 21 12.80 36.31 59.86
C ASP A 21 12.43 36.59 58.41
N LYS A 22 12.42 37.87 57.99
CA LYS A 22 12.19 38.25 56.58
C LYS A 22 13.30 37.75 55.66
N ILE A 23 14.56 37.89 56.06
CA ILE A 23 15.71 37.35 55.29
C ILE A 23 15.59 35.84 55.13
N THR A 24 15.25 35.12 56.21
CA THR A 24 15.07 33.66 56.18
C THR A 24 13.91 33.26 55.27
N SER A 25 12.80 34.01 55.31
CA SER A 25 11.64 33.80 54.44
C SER A 25 11.99 33.98 52.96
N VAL A 26 12.75 35.03 52.61
CA VAL A 26 13.20 35.29 51.23
C VAL A 26 14.14 34.18 50.75
N LYS A 27 15.06 33.70 51.60
CA LYS A 27 15.96 32.57 51.27
C LYS A 27 15.18 31.29 50.96
N ASN A 28 14.18 30.95 51.76
CA ASN A 28 13.35 29.76 51.52
C ASN A 28 12.55 29.85 50.22
N ILE A 29 11.98 31.03 49.90
CA ILE A 29 11.26 31.25 48.63
C ILE A 29 12.21 31.08 47.44
N ASN A 30 13.43 31.63 47.52
CA ASN A 30 14.41 31.50 46.45
C ASN A 30 14.82 30.03 46.25
N PHE A 31 15.04 29.29 47.33
CA PHE A 31 15.36 27.86 47.27
C PHE A 31 14.24 27.03 46.61
N GLU A 32 12.98 27.25 46.99
CA GLU A 32 11.84 26.55 46.37
C GLU A 32 11.68 26.92 44.88
N ARG A 33 11.94 28.17 44.50
CA ARG A 33 11.96 28.60 43.09
C ARG A 33 13.05 27.87 42.29
N GLU A 34 14.27 27.78 42.81
CA GLU A 34 15.37 27.07 42.13
C GLU A 34 15.05 25.58 41.94
N LYS A 35 14.47 24.95 42.96
CA LYS A 35 14.03 23.55 42.91
C LYS A 35 12.90 23.34 41.88
N LEU A 36 11.92 24.25 41.83
CA LEU A 36 10.85 24.20 40.84
C LEU A 36 11.41 24.32 39.42
N ASN A 37 12.25 25.32 39.17
CA ASN A 37 12.91 25.52 37.87
C ASN A 37 13.72 24.29 37.43
N HIS A 38 14.42 23.63 38.36
CA HIS A 38 15.17 22.41 38.05
C HIS A 38 14.25 21.26 37.63
N ASN A 39 13.13 21.07 38.33
CA ASN A 39 12.16 20.02 38.02
C ASN A 39 11.48 20.27 36.66
N GLU A 40 11.10 21.51 36.37
CA GLU A 40 10.53 21.90 35.08
C GLU A 40 11.53 21.64 33.94
N LEU A 41 12.80 22.03 34.12
CA LEU A 41 13.86 21.76 33.14
C LEU A 41 14.05 20.25 32.91
N GLN A 42 14.05 19.45 33.98
CA GLN A 42 14.16 18.00 33.85
C GLN A 42 12.97 17.40 33.08
N GLN A 43 11.75 17.89 33.33
CA GLN A 43 10.55 17.41 32.63
C GLN A 43 10.61 17.77 31.15
N VAL A 44 10.93 19.02 30.82
CA VAL A 44 11.10 19.48 29.42
C VAL A 44 12.17 18.66 28.70
N ASN A 45 13.29 18.35 29.36
CA ASN A 45 14.34 17.52 28.77
C ASN A 45 13.88 16.09 28.48
N LYS A 46 13.10 15.47 29.38
CA LYS A 46 12.51 14.15 29.16
C LYS A 46 11.55 14.17 27.97
N ASP A 47 10.69 15.19 27.91
CA ASP A 47 9.72 15.35 26.82
C ASP A 47 10.43 15.56 25.47
N LEU A 48 11.50 16.36 25.45
CA LEU A 48 12.32 16.59 24.26
C LEU A 48 12.96 15.29 23.76
N ILE A 49 13.56 14.50 24.65
CA ILE A 49 14.15 13.19 24.31
C ILE A 49 13.08 12.27 23.70
N PHE A 50 11.90 12.19 24.33
CA PHE A 50 10.79 11.39 23.84
C PHE A 50 10.33 11.82 22.43
N LEU A 51 10.18 13.13 22.20
CA LEU A 51 9.83 13.67 20.89
C LEU A 51 10.90 13.38 19.83
N LEU A 52 12.18 13.48 20.19
CA LEU A 52 13.30 13.15 19.31
C LEU A 52 13.29 11.67 18.91
N GLU A 53 13.03 10.77 19.85
CA GLU A 53 12.91 9.33 19.58
C GLU A 53 11.72 9.04 18.65
N LYS A 54 10.56 9.66 18.91
CA LYS A 54 9.37 9.53 18.05
C LYS A 54 9.64 10.01 16.62
N ALA A 55 10.34 11.13 16.46
CA ALA A 55 10.72 11.67 15.16
C ALA A 55 11.70 10.73 14.42
N LYS A 56 12.72 10.21 15.12
CA LYS A 56 13.67 9.22 14.55
C LYS A 56 12.96 7.96 14.07
N ASN A 57 12.05 7.42 14.87
CA ASN A 57 11.27 6.23 14.50
C ASN A 57 10.41 6.48 13.26
N SER A 58 9.75 7.64 13.17
CA SER A 58 8.99 8.04 11.99
C SER A 58 9.87 8.13 10.74
N ASN A 59 11.06 8.72 10.86
CA ASN A 59 12.02 8.81 9.75
C ASN A 59 12.51 7.44 9.27
N ASN A 60 12.78 6.53 10.20
CA ASN A 60 13.15 5.15 9.86
C ASN A 60 12.02 4.44 9.10
N GLN A 61 10.76 4.61 9.55
CA GLN A 61 9.61 4.05 8.83
C GLN A 61 9.45 4.65 7.43
N LEU A 62 9.65 5.95 7.27
CA LEU A 62 9.61 6.61 5.96
C LEU A 62 10.72 6.09 5.03
N LYS A 63 11.94 5.93 5.55
CA LYS A 63 13.07 5.36 4.80
C LYS A 63 12.75 3.94 4.30
N LEU A 64 12.14 3.10 5.13
CA LEU A 64 11.69 1.76 4.73
C LEU A 64 10.63 1.82 3.62
N LYS A 65 9.64 2.72 3.74
CA LYS A 65 8.60 2.91 2.71
C LYS A 65 9.20 3.35 1.37
N ILE A 66 10.14 4.30 1.39
CA ILE A 66 10.83 4.79 0.18
C ILE A 66 11.62 3.65 -0.49
N ASN A 67 12.35 2.84 0.29
CA ASN A 67 13.09 1.70 -0.25
C ASN A 67 12.15 0.68 -0.91
N ASN A 68 11.00 0.38 -0.28
CA ASN A 68 10.00 -0.52 -0.85
C ASN A 68 9.39 0.03 -2.14
N ILE A 69 9.08 1.33 -2.20
CA ILE A 69 8.58 1.99 -3.42
C ILE A 69 9.63 1.92 -4.54
N SER A 70 10.90 2.19 -4.21
CA SER A 70 12.01 2.10 -5.16
C SER A 70 12.17 0.68 -5.71
N PHE A 71 12.09 -0.34 -4.84
CA PHE A 71 12.08 -1.74 -5.25
C PHE A 71 10.91 -2.06 -6.18
N MET A 72 9.67 -1.67 -5.81
CA MET A 72 8.49 -1.89 -6.64
C MET A 72 8.60 -1.21 -8.01
N TYR A 73 9.08 0.03 -8.05
CA TYR A 73 9.28 0.78 -9.28
C TYR A 73 10.28 0.08 -10.20
N ASN A 74 11.44 -0.31 -9.67
CA ASN A 74 12.45 -1.03 -10.45
C ASN A 74 11.91 -2.38 -10.95
N PHE A 75 11.20 -3.12 -10.10
CA PHE A 75 10.58 -4.38 -10.48
C PHE A 75 9.60 -4.19 -11.65
N ILE A 76 8.69 -3.21 -11.55
CA ILE A 76 7.70 -2.91 -12.61
C ILE A 76 8.40 -2.43 -13.88
N LYS A 77 9.46 -1.63 -13.77
CA LYS A 77 10.26 -1.16 -14.91
C LYS A 77 10.90 -2.32 -15.67
N HIS A 78 11.40 -3.34 -14.97
CA HIS A 78 12.07 -4.48 -15.59
C HIS A 78 11.10 -5.55 -16.09
N TYR A 79 10.05 -5.87 -15.34
CA TYR A 79 9.20 -7.04 -15.58
C TYR A 79 7.75 -6.71 -15.93
N GLY A 80 7.36 -5.43 -15.89
CA GLY A 80 5.98 -5.00 -16.04
C GLY A 80 5.10 -5.34 -14.83
N THR A 81 3.80 -5.41 -15.05
CA THR A 81 2.79 -5.67 -14.01
C THR A 81 2.18 -7.07 -14.14
N ALA A 82 1.70 -7.65 -13.04
CA ALA A 82 0.95 -8.90 -13.08
C ALA A 82 -0.33 -8.73 -13.89
N LYS A 83 -0.97 -7.56 -13.82
CA LYS A 83 -2.13 -7.22 -14.64
C LYS A 83 -1.83 -7.34 -16.13
N SER A 84 -0.73 -6.75 -16.61
CA SER A 84 -0.32 -6.86 -18.02
C SER A 84 -0.05 -8.31 -18.43
N ARG A 85 0.56 -9.12 -17.55
CA ARG A 85 0.78 -10.55 -17.83
C ARG A 85 -0.52 -11.33 -17.97
N ILE A 86 -1.49 -11.10 -17.08
CA ILE A 86 -2.81 -11.73 -17.15
C ILE A 86 -3.57 -11.29 -18.40
N HIS A 87 -3.46 -10.01 -18.79
CA HIS A 87 -4.05 -9.51 -20.03
C HIS A 87 -3.38 -10.12 -21.27
N ASN A 88 -2.11 -10.51 -21.17
CA ASN A 88 -1.41 -11.23 -22.23
C ASN A 88 -1.78 -12.73 -22.30
N HIS A 89 -2.54 -13.28 -21.35
CA HIS A 89 -3.01 -14.66 -21.43
C HIS A 89 -3.95 -14.84 -22.63
N LEU A 90 -3.89 -16.01 -23.27
CA LEU A 90 -4.78 -16.36 -24.38
C LEU A 90 -6.26 -16.17 -24.03
N SER A 91 -6.68 -16.59 -22.83
CA SER A 91 -8.06 -16.44 -22.35
C SER A 91 -8.50 -14.97 -22.36
N TYR A 92 -7.66 -14.05 -21.89
CA TYR A 92 -8.03 -12.63 -21.90
C TYR A 92 -8.14 -12.10 -23.33
N LYS A 93 -7.14 -12.37 -24.20
CA LYS A 93 -7.13 -11.93 -25.60
C LYS A 93 -8.35 -12.43 -26.37
N LEU A 94 -8.71 -13.71 -26.21
CA LEU A 94 -9.87 -14.32 -26.86
C LEU A 94 -11.18 -13.74 -26.31
N GLY A 95 -11.29 -13.61 -24.99
CA GLY A 95 -12.47 -13.02 -24.35
C GLY A 95 -12.71 -11.58 -24.78
N GLN A 96 -11.64 -10.79 -24.91
CA GLN A 96 -11.70 -9.42 -25.41
C GLN A 96 -12.19 -9.40 -26.85
N ALA A 97 -11.61 -10.23 -27.71
CA ALA A 97 -12.05 -10.37 -29.10
C ALA A 97 -13.52 -10.79 -29.22
N LEU A 98 -14.00 -11.71 -28.38
CA LEU A 98 -15.42 -12.10 -28.33
C LEU A 98 -16.31 -10.89 -28.04
N ILE A 99 -15.99 -10.12 -27.00
CA ILE A 99 -16.77 -8.94 -26.60
C ILE A 99 -16.78 -7.90 -27.70
N GLU A 100 -15.62 -7.55 -28.26
CA GLU A 100 -15.49 -6.52 -29.29
C GLU A 100 -16.20 -6.89 -30.59
N ASN A 101 -16.05 -8.14 -31.05
CA ASN A 101 -16.65 -8.60 -32.30
C ASN A 101 -18.15 -8.87 -32.17
N SER A 102 -18.66 -9.17 -30.97
CA SER A 102 -20.09 -9.40 -30.74
C SER A 102 -20.98 -8.15 -30.84
N LYS A 103 -20.40 -6.96 -31.08
CA LYS A 103 -21.13 -5.68 -31.14
C LYS A 103 -21.80 -5.41 -32.49
N SER A 104 -21.51 -6.19 -33.53
CA SER A 104 -22.05 -5.99 -34.88
C SER A 104 -22.18 -7.30 -35.65
N ILE A 105 -23.08 -7.34 -36.64
CA ILE A 105 -23.29 -8.51 -37.51
C ILE A 105 -22.01 -8.86 -38.28
N LEU A 106 -21.35 -7.87 -38.89
CA LEU A 106 -20.06 -8.06 -39.56
C LEU A 106 -18.98 -8.56 -38.59
N GLY A 107 -19.03 -8.09 -37.33
CA GLY A 107 -18.19 -8.58 -36.25
C GLY A 107 -18.36 -10.07 -35.98
N TYR A 108 -19.60 -10.57 -35.94
CA TYR A 108 -19.88 -12.00 -35.80
C TYR A 108 -19.36 -12.82 -36.99
N ILE A 109 -19.53 -12.33 -38.22
CA ILE A 109 -19.06 -13.01 -39.43
C ILE A 109 -17.53 -13.14 -39.44
N ARG A 110 -16.80 -12.08 -39.07
CA ARG A 110 -15.33 -12.11 -39.02
C ARG A 110 -14.75 -12.81 -37.78
N MET A 111 -15.57 -13.05 -36.75
CA MET A 111 -15.13 -13.55 -35.45
C MET A 111 -14.28 -14.83 -35.53
N PRO A 112 -14.65 -15.87 -36.32
CA PRO A 112 -13.84 -17.09 -36.40
C PRO A 112 -12.40 -16.81 -36.86
N TYR A 113 -12.24 -15.95 -37.87
CA TYR A 113 -10.92 -15.56 -38.39
C TYR A 113 -10.09 -14.79 -37.35
N VAL A 114 -10.71 -13.84 -36.64
CA VAL A 114 -10.04 -13.08 -35.58
C VAL A 114 -9.55 -13.99 -34.46
N LEU A 115 -10.39 -14.93 -34.02
CA LEU A 115 -10.04 -15.86 -32.94
C LEU A 115 -8.90 -16.80 -33.35
N SER A 116 -8.91 -17.31 -34.59
CA SER A 116 -7.82 -18.13 -35.13
C SER A 116 -6.51 -17.34 -35.15
N TYR A 117 -6.53 -16.13 -35.72
CA TYR A 117 -5.35 -15.26 -35.78
C TYR A 117 -4.75 -14.97 -34.40
N ILE A 118 -5.59 -14.67 -33.39
CA ILE A 118 -5.13 -14.43 -32.03
C ILE A 118 -4.44 -15.67 -31.44
N LYS A 119 -5.02 -16.87 -31.66
CA LYS A 119 -4.46 -18.14 -31.18
C LYS A 119 -3.09 -18.42 -31.80
N ASP A 120 -2.97 -18.24 -33.12
CA ASP A 120 -1.72 -18.46 -33.85
C ASP A 120 -0.64 -17.45 -33.47
N LYS A 121 -1.01 -16.16 -33.42
CA LYS A 121 -0.11 -15.09 -32.97
C LYS A 121 0.37 -15.32 -31.54
N HIS A 122 -0.50 -15.70 -30.62
CA HIS A 122 -0.11 -15.98 -29.24
C HIS A 122 0.85 -17.17 -29.13
N LYS A 123 0.62 -18.23 -29.92
CA LYS A 123 1.53 -19.38 -29.98
C LYS A 123 2.91 -18.97 -30.54
N PHE A 124 2.94 -18.10 -31.54
CA PHE A 124 4.19 -17.54 -32.07
C PHE A 124 4.92 -16.69 -31.03
N GLU A 125 4.22 -15.80 -30.32
CA GLU A 125 4.78 -15.00 -29.22
C GLU A 125 5.39 -15.86 -28.12
N GLN A 126 4.74 -16.97 -27.74
CA GLN A 126 5.28 -17.90 -26.74
C GLN A 126 6.59 -18.56 -27.21
N LYS A 127 6.64 -19.05 -28.46
CA LYS A 127 7.85 -19.63 -29.03
C LYS A 127 9.00 -18.62 -29.11
N ALA A 128 8.72 -17.41 -29.59
CA ALA A 128 9.71 -16.35 -29.66
C ALA A 128 10.25 -15.96 -28.27
N TYR A 129 9.41 -16.01 -27.23
CA TYR A 129 9.87 -15.84 -25.86
C TYR A 129 10.74 -17.01 -25.37
N GLU A 130 10.34 -18.25 -25.66
CA GLU A 130 11.14 -19.45 -25.35
C GLU A 130 12.52 -19.43 -26.01
N GLU A 131 12.64 -18.90 -27.23
CA GLU A 131 13.92 -18.72 -27.91
C GLU A 131 14.79 -17.65 -27.23
N LYS A 132 14.19 -16.50 -26.87
CA LYS A 132 14.91 -15.43 -26.16
C LYS A 132 15.45 -15.86 -24.80
N ILE A 133 14.71 -16.67 -24.04
CA ILE A 133 15.19 -17.17 -22.74
C ILE A 133 16.28 -18.24 -22.89
N LYS A 134 16.31 -18.97 -24.02
CA LYS A 134 17.41 -19.90 -24.32
C LYS A 134 18.70 -19.15 -24.64
N GLU A 135 18.60 -18.04 -25.37
CA GLU A 135 19.74 -17.17 -25.67
C GLU A 135 20.22 -16.41 -24.42
N ASN A 136 19.30 -15.93 -23.59
CA ASN A 136 19.62 -15.21 -22.36
C ASN A 136 18.70 -15.62 -21.21
N PRO A 137 19.16 -16.51 -20.31
CA PRO A 137 18.38 -16.97 -19.15
C PRO A 137 17.97 -15.84 -18.18
N ASN A 138 18.63 -14.69 -18.20
CA ASN A 138 18.28 -13.55 -17.35
C ASN A 138 16.97 -12.86 -17.78
N LEU A 139 16.44 -13.18 -18.96
CA LEU A 139 15.16 -12.66 -19.46
C LEU A 139 13.93 -13.42 -18.94
N VAL A 140 14.15 -14.48 -18.14
CA VAL A 140 13.05 -15.25 -17.54
C VAL A 140 12.20 -14.34 -16.65
N LEU A 141 10.91 -14.26 -16.98
CA LEU A 141 9.94 -13.56 -16.16
C LEU A 141 9.78 -14.28 -14.81
N PRO A 142 9.75 -13.53 -13.70
CA PRO A 142 9.58 -14.13 -12.39
C PRO A 142 8.17 -14.74 -12.21
N PRO A 143 7.94 -15.58 -11.20
CA PRO A 143 6.61 -16.15 -10.92
C PRO A 143 5.54 -15.08 -10.75
N LEU A 144 4.29 -15.34 -11.12
CA LEU A 144 3.22 -14.32 -11.10
C LEU A 144 2.95 -13.81 -9.67
N GLU A 145 3.14 -14.68 -8.68
CA GLU A 145 2.96 -14.43 -7.25
C GLU A 145 4.00 -13.44 -6.68
N SER A 146 5.15 -13.31 -7.34
CA SER A 146 6.23 -12.39 -6.92
C SER A 146 5.96 -10.93 -7.29
N TYR A 147 4.96 -10.67 -8.13
CA TYR A 147 4.66 -9.32 -8.61
C TYR A 147 4.01 -8.49 -7.51
N PRO A 148 4.41 -7.22 -7.31
CA PRO A 148 3.85 -6.38 -6.27
C PRO A 148 2.32 -6.19 -6.38
N ASP A 149 1.77 -6.16 -7.60
CA ASP A 149 0.34 -6.00 -7.89
C ASP A 149 -0.43 -7.33 -7.97
N TYR A 150 0.18 -8.47 -7.64
CA TYR A 150 -0.41 -9.80 -7.83
C TYR A 150 -1.82 -9.94 -7.24
N LYS A 151 -2.01 -9.50 -5.99
CA LYS A 151 -3.32 -9.58 -5.30
C LYS A 151 -4.42 -8.81 -6.02
N GLU A 152 -4.09 -7.67 -6.62
CA GLU A 152 -5.04 -6.88 -7.40
C GLU A 152 -5.28 -7.51 -8.76
N ALA A 153 -4.21 -7.97 -9.42
CA ALA A 153 -4.25 -8.62 -10.71
C ALA A 153 -5.06 -9.92 -10.71
N LEU A 154 -5.16 -10.65 -9.57
CA LEU A 154 -6.04 -11.81 -9.45
C LEU A 154 -7.51 -11.50 -9.79
N LYS A 155 -7.97 -10.27 -9.53
CA LYS A 155 -9.33 -9.84 -9.90
C LYS A 155 -9.55 -9.81 -11.41
N GLU A 156 -8.49 -9.67 -12.21
CA GLU A 156 -8.57 -9.72 -13.67
C GLU A 156 -8.87 -11.13 -14.17
N LYS A 157 -8.46 -12.19 -13.46
CA LYS A 157 -8.87 -13.58 -13.79
C LYS A 157 -10.34 -13.84 -13.49
N GLU A 158 -10.90 -13.11 -12.53
CA GLU A 158 -12.31 -13.12 -12.14
C GLU A 158 -13.18 -12.24 -13.05
N CYS A 159 -12.62 -11.53 -14.04
CA CYS A 159 -13.40 -10.64 -14.90
C CYS A 159 -14.14 -11.41 -16.02
N LEU A 160 -15.21 -10.80 -16.55
CA LEU A 160 -16.07 -11.43 -17.56
C LEU A 160 -15.26 -11.77 -18.81
N THR A 161 -14.41 -10.85 -19.24
CA THR A 161 -13.52 -11.02 -20.39
C THR A 161 -12.68 -12.29 -20.25
N TYR A 162 -11.96 -12.44 -19.13
CA TYR A 162 -11.12 -13.60 -18.91
C TYR A 162 -11.92 -14.90 -18.89
N LYS A 163 -13.05 -14.92 -18.15
CA LYS A 163 -13.94 -16.09 -18.04
C LYS A 163 -14.56 -16.50 -19.38
N LEU A 164 -14.91 -15.54 -20.23
CA LEU A 164 -15.43 -15.82 -21.57
C LEU A 164 -14.40 -16.53 -22.45
N GLY A 165 -13.15 -16.08 -22.45
CA GLY A 165 -12.10 -16.76 -23.21
C GLY A 165 -11.72 -18.12 -22.62
N GLU A 166 -11.73 -18.29 -21.30
CA GLU A 166 -11.57 -19.61 -20.67
C GLU A 166 -12.66 -20.59 -21.14
N ALA A 167 -13.93 -20.14 -21.14
CA ALA A 167 -15.05 -20.94 -21.62
C ALA A 167 -14.88 -21.30 -23.11
N LEU A 168 -14.42 -20.37 -23.94
CA LEU A 168 -14.14 -20.64 -25.36
C LEU A 168 -13.03 -21.68 -25.54
N ILE A 169 -11.91 -21.55 -24.82
CA ILE A 169 -10.80 -22.53 -24.89
C ILE A 169 -11.29 -23.92 -24.45
N LYS A 170 -12.12 -23.98 -23.41
CA LYS A 170 -12.72 -25.24 -22.94
C LYS A 170 -13.63 -25.84 -24.00
N ALA A 171 -14.47 -25.02 -24.63
CA ALA A 171 -15.35 -25.43 -25.72
C ALA A 171 -14.57 -25.99 -26.92
N ASP A 172 -13.47 -25.33 -27.31
CA ASP A 172 -12.54 -25.76 -28.35
C ASP A 172 -11.96 -27.14 -28.02
N LYS A 173 -11.53 -27.38 -26.77
CA LYS A 173 -11.02 -28.69 -26.33
C LYS A 173 -12.07 -29.80 -26.32
N THR A 174 -13.34 -29.47 -26.10
CA THR A 174 -14.43 -30.44 -26.01
C THR A 174 -15.41 -30.33 -27.18
N TRP A 175 -14.96 -29.84 -28.33
CA TRP A 175 -15.82 -29.55 -29.47
C TRP A 175 -16.61 -30.79 -29.93
N TYR A 176 -15.95 -31.95 -29.98
CA TYR A 176 -16.52 -33.26 -30.33
C TYR A 176 -17.57 -33.78 -29.33
N LYS A 177 -17.66 -33.19 -28.13
CA LYS A 177 -18.68 -33.49 -27.11
C LYS A 177 -19.77 -32.40 -27.03
N GLY A 178 -19.91 -31.57 -28.07
CA GLY A 178 -20.84 -30.44 -28.06
C GLY A 178 -20.35 -29.26 -27.21
N GLY A 179 -19.03 -29.08 -27.08
CA GLY A 179 -18.42 -28.00 -26.30
C GLY A 179 -18.96 -26.60 -26.64
N TYR A 180 -19.20 -26.31 -27.92
CA TYR A 180 -19.77 -25.03 -28.35
C TYR A 180 -21.25 -24.85 -27.98
N ILE A 181 -22.03 -25.94 -27.90
CA ILE A 181 -23.41 -25.85 -27.39
C ILE A 181 -23.36 -25.47 -25.91
N LYS A 182 -22.49 -26.13 -25.14
CA LYS A 182 -22.26 -25.81 -23.72
C LYS A 182 -21.75 -24.37 -23.53
N LEU A 183 -20.91 -23.88 -24.43
CA LEU A 183 -20.41 -22.50 -24.41
C LEU A 183 -21.54 -21.48 -24.44
N LEU A 184 -22.57 -21.68 -25.25
CA LEU A 184 -23.72 -20.75 -25.31
C LEU A 184 -24.42 -20.63 -23.94
N PHE A 185 -24.60 -21.75 -23.24
CA PHE A 185 -25.15 -21.77 -21.88
C PHE A 185 -24.21 -21.12 -20.87
N GLU A 186 -22.90 -21.40 -20.93
CA GLU A 186 -21.89 -20.81 -20.06
C GLU A 186 -21.84 -19.28 -20.23
N ILE A 187 -21.87 -18.77 -21.47
CA ILE A 187 -21.91 -17.32 -21.76
C ILE A 187 -23.16 -16.67 -21.14
N ARG A 188 -24.34 -17.31 -21.27
CA ARG A 188 -25.59 -16.80 -20.67
C ARG A 188 -25.50 -16.74 -19.14
N ASN A 189 -24.96 -17.79 -18.51
CA ASN A 189 -24.78 -17.84 -17.06
C ASN A 189 -23.77 -16.80 -16.58
N LEU A 190 -22.63 -16.68 -17.23
CA LEU A 190 -21.62 -15.65 -16.93
C LEU A 190 -22.22 -14.25 -17.01
N LYS A 191 -22.95 -13.91 -18.08
CA LYS A 191 -23.60 -12.59 -18.19
C LYS A 191 -24.56 -12.33 -17.02
N ARG A 192 -25.34 -13.32 -16.60
CA ARG A 192 -26.26 -13.22 -15.46
C ARG A 192 -25.53 -13.02 -14.13
N GLU A 193 -24.51 -13.82 -13.86
CA GLU A 193 -23.70 -13.73 -12.63
C GLU A 193 -23.02 -12.37 -12.50
N PHE A 194 -22.44 -11.85 -13.59
CA PHE A 194 -21.80 -10.54 -13.59
C PHE A 194 -22.82 -9.39 -13.43
N LYS A 195 -24.01 -9.52 -14.00
CA LYS A 195 -25.10 -8.54 -13.78
C LYS A 195 -25.50 -8.51 -12.30
N ASN A 196 -25.76 -9.68 -11.70
CA ASN A 196 -26.12 -9.79 -10.29
C ASN A 196 -25.01 -9.31 -9.34
N LYS A 197 -23.74 -9.57 -9.66
CA LYS A 197 -22.58 -9.07 -8.88
C LYS A 197 -22.45 -7.54 -8.94
N LYS A 198 -22.88 -6.90 -10.04
CA LYS A 198 -22.91 -5.43 -10.15
C LYS A 198 -24.07 -4.82 -9.37
N GLU A 199 -25.22 -5.48 -9.34
CA GLU A 199 -26.42 -5.00 -8.62
C GLU A 199 -26.31 -5.12 -7.08
N LYS A 200 -25.43 -6.00 -6.58
CA LYS A 200 -25.18 -6.21 -5.15
C LYS A 200 -24.02 -5.37 -4.57
N LYS A 201 -23.34 -4.59 -5.39
CA LYS A 201 -22.25 -3.68 -4.99
C LYS A 201 -22.78 -2.27 -4.90
#